data_AF-A0A7D8V2Y0-F1
#
_entry.id   AF-A0A7D8V2Y0-F1
#
_cell.length_a   1.000
_cell.length_b   1.000
_cell.length_c   1.000
_cell.angle_alpha   90.00
_cell.angle_beta   90.00
_cell.angle_gamma   90.00
#
_symmetry.space_group_name_H-M   'P 1'
#
loop_
_entity.id
_entity.type
_entity.pdbx_description
1 polymer ?
#
loop_
_entity_poly.entity_id
_entity_poly.type
_entity_poly.pdbx_seq_one_letter_code
_entity_poly.pdbx_strand_id
1 'polypeptide(L)'
;MPPQITVVGSTGLVGGAALSALLASPSQLSLATLTRLAVSTPAPANPTTTLTPRVLPDLGDAVGAPEKLAAPGGTYLCALGSTRAAAGSLAAQERIDFVLNRDLAARARADGAETIVLVSSGGADSGSYSGYLRIKGQLEDAVCGMGFRRTVILRPGVLLGRWVWRRSRAR
;
A
#
# COMPACT_ATOMS: atom_id res chain seq x y z
N MET A 1 7.56 8.92 20.68
CA MET A 1 6.64 9.30 19.59
C MET A 1 5.75 8.10 19.27
N PRO A 2 4.46 8.29 18.95
CA PRO A 2 3.61 7.19 18.53
C PRO A 2 4.17 6.56 17.25
N PRO A 3 4.02 5.24 17.05
CA PRO A 3 4.50 4.59 15.85
C PRO A 3 3.76 5.15 14.62
N GLN A 4 4.53 5.56 13.61
CA GLN A 4 3.99 6.08 12.37
C GLN A 4 3.79 4.96 11.36
N ILE A 5 2.60 4.88 10.78
CA ILE A 5 2.24 3.87 9.78
C ILE A 5 1.63 4.58 8.56
N THR A 6 2.27 4.40 7.42
CA THR A 6 1.75 4.89 6.14
C THR A 6 1.12 3.73 5.38
N VAL A 7 -0.16 3.86 5.06
CA VAL A 7 -0.94 2.85 4.34
C VAL A 7 -1.20 3.33 2.92
N VAL A 8 -0.67 2.61 1.94
CA VAL A 8 -0.95 2.84 0.51
C VAL A 8 -1.88 1.76 0.00
N GLY A 9 -2.91 2.14 -0.76
CA GLY A 9 -3.94 1.20 -1.22
C GLY A 9 -5.03 0.93 -0.19
N SER A 10 -5.26 1.86 0.76
CA SER A 10 -6.29 1.74 1.80
C SER A 10 -7.73 1.73 1.28
N THR A 11 -7.95 1.95 -0.02
CA THR A 11 -9.28 1.87 -0.66
C THR A 11 -9.60 0.45 -1.16
N GLY A 12 -8.61 -0.45 -1.20
CA GLY A 12 -8.78 -1.84 -1.61
C GLY A 12 -9.30 -2.72 -0.47
N LEU A 13 -9.58 -3.98 -0.77
CA LEU A 13 -10.10 -4.94 0.22
C LEU A 13 -9.15 -5.10 1.42
N VAL A 14 -7.88 -5.42 1.16
CA VAL A 14 -6.88 -5.63 2.21
C VAL A 14 -6.47 -4.33 2.88
N GLY A 15 -6.16 -3.30 2.09
CA GLY A 15 -5.73 -2.02 2.65
C GLY A 15 -6.82 -1.33 3.47
N GLY A 16 -8.09 -1.46 3.07
CA GLY A 16 -9.23 -0.93 3.82
C GLY A 16 -9.41 -1.66 5.14
N ALA A 17 -9.38 -3.00 5.12
CA ALA A 17 -9.43 -3.80 6.35
C ALA A 17 -8.26 -3.49 7.30
N ALA A 18 -7.04 -3.33 6.76
CA ALA A 18 -5.87 -2.94 7.53
C ALA A 18 -6.05 -1.55 8.17
N LEU A 19 -6.50 -0.55 7.40
CA LEU A 19 -6.76 0.78 7.95
C LEU A 19 -7.86 0.76 9.03
N SER A 20 -8.94 0.02 8.81
CA SER A 20 -10.00 -0.14 9.81
C SER A 20 -9.49 -0.77 11.10
N ALA A 21 -8.66 -1.81 11.02
CA ALA A 21 -8.04 -2.43 12.18
C ALA A 21 -7.10 -1.46 12.92
N LEU A 22 -6.31 -0.67 12.19
CA LEU A 22 -5.44 0.36 12.77
C LEU A 22 -6.24 1.46 13.47
N LEU A 23 -7.34 1.92 12.88
CA LEU A 23 -8.23 2.92 13.48
C LEU A 23 -8.96 2.40 14.72
N ALA A 24 -9.28 1.10 14.76
CA ALA A 24 -9.90 0.44 15.92
C ALA A 24 -8.91 0.12 17.05
N SER A 25 -7.61 0.30 16.83
CA SER A 25 -6.59 -0.01 17.82
C SER A 25 -6.72 0.90 19.06
N PRO A 26 -6.62 0.35 20.28
CA PRO A 26 -6.59 1.16 21.50
C PRO A 26 -5.27 1.92 21.66
N SER A 27 -4.22 1.55 20.92
CA SER A 27 -2.93 2.24 20.98
C SER A 27 -2.96 3.58 20.25
N GLN A 28 -2.20 4.56 20.76
CA GLN A 28 -1.98 5.82 20.05
C GLN A 28 -1.10 5.58 18.81
N LEU A 29 -1.62 5.92 17.63
CA LEU A 29 -0.92 5.75 16.35
C LEU A 29 -0.83 7.08 15.58
N SER A 30 0.18 7.20 14.73
CA SER A 30 0.23 8.25 13.71
C SER A 30 0.03 7.62 12.33
N LEU A 31 -1.17 7.76 11.78
CA LEU A 31 -1.56 7.13 10.53
C LEU A 31 -1.49 8.13 9.39
N ALA A 32 -0.90 7.72 8.27
CA ALA A 32 -0.99 8.42 7.00
C ALA A 32 -1.58 7.49 5.96
N THR A 33 -2.40 8.04 5.05
CA THR A 33 -2.93 7.28 3.92
C THR A 33 -2.57 7.96 2.62
N LEU A 34 -2.25 7.17 1.60
CA LEU A 34 -2.02 7.66 0.25
C LEU A 34 -3.02 6.99 -0.70
N THR A 35 -3.96 7.78 -1.22
CA THR A 35 -5.07 7.29 -2.04
C THR A 35 -5.28 8.14 -3.30
N ARG A 36 -5.94 7.57 -4.31
CA ARG A 36 -6.29 8.29 -5.54
C ARG A 36 -7.55 9.15 -5.41
N LEU A 37 -8.39 8.80 -4.45
CA LEU A 37 -9.69 9.44 -4.21
C LEU A 37 -9.86 9.64 -2.71
N ALA A 38 -10.59 10.68 -2.33
CA ALA A 38 -10.99 10.89 -0.95
C ALA A 38 -11.88 9.73 -0.49
N VAL A 39 -11.59 9.19 0.69
CA VAL A 39 -12.36 8.11 1.31
C VAL A 39 -12.81 8.54 2.69
N SER A 40 -14.10 8.41 2.97
CA SER A 40 -14.64 8.59 4.31
C SER A 40 -14.12 7.47 5.21
N THR A 41 -13.34 7.84 6.21
CA THR A 41 -12.84 6.93 7.24
C THR A 41 -13.58 7.17 8.55
N PRO A 42 -13.91 6.12 9.33
CA PRO A 42 -14.46 6.29 10.66
C PRO A 42 -13.45 7.03 11.56
N ALA A 43 -13.96 7.67 12.62
CA ALA A 43 -13.09 8.26 13.64
C ALA A 43 -12.25 7.16 14.32
N PRO A 44 -10.98 7.43 14.67
CA PRO A 44 -10.17 6.50 15.45
C PRO A 44 -10.83 6.18 16.79
N ALA A 45 -10.73 4.93 17.24
CA ALA A 45 -11.22 4.51 18.55
C ALA A 45 -10.44 5.17 19.69
N ASN A 46 -9.13 5.40 19.50
CA ASN A 46 -8.32 6.19 20.41
C ASN A 46 -8.31 7.67 19.96
N PRO A 47 -8.78 8.63 20.78
CA PRO A 47 -8.87 10.05 20.41
C PRO A 47 -7.50 10.72 20.19
N THR A 48 -6.42 10.11 20.66
CA THR A 48 -5.04 10.60 20.48
C THR A 48 -4.38 10.10 19.19
N THR A 49 -5.02 9.18 18.48
CA THR A 49 -4.57 8.70 17.17
C THR A 49 -4.84 9.76 16.11
N THR A 50 -3.80 10.09 15.34
CA THR A 50 -3.91 11.04 14.22
C THR A 50 -4.05 10.28 12.90
N LEU A 51 -4.92 10.76 12.01
CA LEU A 51 -5.01 10.28 10.63
C LEU A 51 -4.77 11.46 9.69
N THR A 52 -3.79 11.34 8.80
CA THR A 52 -3.46 12.34 7.78
C THR A 52 -3.71 11.76 6.38
N PRO A 53 -4.88 12.01 5.77
CA PRO A 53 -5.16 11.57 4.41
C PRO A 53 -4.40 12.41 3.39
N ARG A 54 -3.73 11.76 2.44
CA ARG A 54 -3.15 12.38 1.24
C ARG A 54 -3.84 11.80 0.01
N VAL A 55 -4.49 12.67 -0.75
CA VAL A 55 -5.19 12.31 -1.98
C VAL A 55 -4.41 12.84 -3.17
N LEU A 56 -3.88 11.94 -3.99
CA LEU A 56 -3.15 12.26 -5.22
C LEU A 56 -3.76 11.47 -6.39
N PRO A 57 -4.31 12.15 -7.42
CA PRO A 57 -4.90 11.46 -8.57
C PRO A 57 -3.93 10.46 -9.21
N ASP A 58 -2.66 10.85 -9.34
CA ASP A 58 -1.55 9.97 -9.67
C ASP A 58 -0.69 9.75 -8.41
N LEU A 59 -0.59 8.49 -7.98
CA LEU A 59 0.24 8.13 -6.82
C LEU A 59 1.74 8.25 -7.14
N GLY A 60 2.12 8.24 -8.43
CA GLY A 60 3.50 8.43 -8.87
C GLY A 60 4.06 9.80 -8.48
N ASP A 61 3.22 10.83 -8.38
CA ASP A 61 3.62 12.17 -7.94
C ASP A 61 4.23 12.15 -6.53
N ALA A 62 3.81 11.19 -5.69
CA ALA A 62 4.33 11.06 -4.33
C ALA A 62 5.81 10.62 -4.29
N VAL A 63 6.35 10.04 -5.36
CA VAL A 63 7.75 9.61 -5.44
C VAL A 63 8.69 10.82 -5.46
N GLY A 64 8.32 11.90 -6.14
CA GLY A 64 9.10 13.13 -6.26
C GLY A 64 8.65 14.28 -5.35
N ALA A 65 7.51 14.15 -4.68
CA ALA A 65 6.93 15.21 -3.86
C ALA A 65 7.81 15.56 -2.63
N PRO A 66 7.81 16.81 -2.16
CA PRO A 66 8.60 17.21 -0.98
C PRO A 66 8.09 16.56 0.32
N GLU A 67 6.81 16.22 0.42
CA GLU A 67 6.25 15.64 1.63
C GLU A 67 6.60 14.15 1.73
N LYS A 68 7.20 13.78 2.86
CA LYS A 68 7.63 12.42 3.14
C LYS A 68 6.48 11.41 3.15
N LEU A 69 6.75 10.22 2.66
CA LEU A 69 5.89 9.04 2.78
C LEU A 69 6.05 8.33 4.12
N ALA A 70 7.19 8.50 4.81
CA ALA A 70 7.43 7.91 6.11
C ALA A 70 8.29 8.82 7.00
N ALA A 71 8.24 8.58 8.30
CA ALA A 71 9.12 9.16 9.30
C ALA A 71 10.22 8.14 9.63
N PRO A 72 11.35 8.61 10.17
CA PRO A 72 12.38 7.73 10.73
C PRO A 72 11.78 6.71 11.73
N GLY A 73 12.07 5.43 11.53
CA GLY A 73 11.54 4.34 12.36
C GLY A 73 10.08 3.95 12.03
N GLY A 74 9.47 4.57 11.02
CA GLY A 74 8.10 4.32 10.61
C GLY A 74 7.90 2.99 9.86
N THR A 75 6.64 2.63 9.67
CA THR A 75 6.20 1.46 8.91
C THR A 75 5.50 1.88 7.63
N TYR A 76 5.92 1.30 6.50
CA TYR A 76 5.27 1.46 5.21
C TYR A 76 4.49 0.19 4.85
N LEU A 77 3.16 0.30 4.82
CA LEU A 77 2.25 -0.78 4.43
C LEU A 77 1.75 -0.53 3.02
N CYS A 78 2.14 -1.41 2.09
CA CYS A 78 1.67 -1.35 0.72
C CYS A 78 0.67 -2.47 0.41
N ALA A 79 -0.57 -2.06 0.14
CA ALA A 79 -1.65 -2.94 -0.32
C ALA A 79 -2.11 -2.57 -1.75
N LEU A 80 -1.21 -1.99 -2.55
CA LEU A 80 -1.49 -1.69 -3.96
C LEU A 80 -1.50 -2.97 -4.79
N GLY A 81 -2.55 -3.10 -5.59
CA GLY A 81 -2.64 -4.14 -6.60
C GLY A 81 -3.78 -3.84 -7.56
N SER A 82 -3.54 -4.13 -8.82
CA SER A 82 -4.53 -4.09 -9.88
C SER A 82 -4.72 -5.48 -10.48
N THR A 83 -5.86 -5.70 -11.12
CA THR A 83 -6.07 -6.88 -11.95
C THR A 83 -5.79 -6.51 -13.40
N ARG A 84 -5.41 -7.49 -14.24
CA ARG A 84 -5.24 -7.26 -15.68
C ARG A 84 -6.48 -6.61 -16.32
N ALA A 85 -7.67 -7.02 -15.89
CA ALA A 85 -8.94 -6.46 -16.37
C ALA A 85 -9.10 -4.98 -15.96
N ALA A 86 -8.74 -4.61 -14.73
CA ALA A 86 -8.83 -3.24 -14.26
C ALA A 86 -7.73 -2.33 -14.84
N ALA A 87 -6.53 -2.88 -15.09
CA ALA A 87 -5.43 -2.17 -15.72
C ALA A 87 -5.56 -2.05 -17.25
N GLY A 88 -6.38 -2.91 -17.87
CA GLY A 88 -6.59 -2.98 -19.32
C GLY A 88 -5.52 -3.77 -20.08
N SER A 89 -4.30 -3.90 -19.56
CA SER A 89 -3.23 -4.71 -20.15
C SER A 89 -2.24 -5.23 -19.10
N LEU A 90 -1.43 -6.22 -19.46
CA LEU A 90 -0.36 -6.72 -18.60
C LEU A 90 0.72 -5.65 -18.36
N ALA A 91 1.09 -4.88 -19.39
CA ALA A 91 2.07 -3.81 -19.25
C ALA A 91 1.57 -2.68 -18.33
N ALA A 92 0.27 -2.33 -18.42
CA ALA A 92 -0.33 -1.37 -17.49
C ALA A 92 -0.40 -1.92 -16.07
N GLN A 93 -0.66 -3.23 -15.92
CA GLN A 93 -0.61 -3.89 -14.62
C GLN A 93 0.80 -3.86 -14.05
N GLU A 94 1.83 -4.14 -14.84
CA GLU A 94 3.23 -4.09 -14.42
C GLU A 94 3.66 -2.69 -13.97
N ARG A 95 3.20 -1.63 -14.66
CA ARG A 95 3.45 -0.25 -14.23
C ARG A 95 2.89 0.04 -12.83
N ILE A 96 1.72 -0.51 -12.49
CA ILE A 96 1.07 -0.28 -11.19
C ILE A 96 1.64 -1.23 -10.14
N ASP A 97 1.58 -2.53 -10.40
CA ASP A 97 1.89 -3.59 -9.46
C ASP A 97 3.39 -3.80 -9.24
N PHE A 98 4.26 -3.37 -10.16
CA PHE A 98 5.71 -3.42 -9.97
C PHE A 98 6.32 -2.02 -9.90
N VAL A 99 6.28 -1.23 -10.98
CA VAL A 99 7.06 0.02 -11.09
C VAL A 99 6.66 1.02 -9.99
N LEU A 100 5.39 1.42 -9.95
CA LEU A 100 4.87 2.36 -8.96
C LEU A 100 5.08 1.85 -7.53
N ASN A 101 4.78 0.57 -7.28
CA ASN A 101 4.96 -0.05 -5.98
C ASN A 101 6.41 0.00 -5.49
N ARG A 102 7.35 -0.38 -6.35
CA ARG A 102 8.79 -0.36 -6.09
C ARG A 102 9.27 1.06 -5.80
N ASP A 103 8.84 2.03 -6.60
CA ASP A 103 9.31 3.41 -6.49
C ASP A 103 8.80 4.08 -5.21
N LEU A 104 7.55 3.81 -4.83
CA LEU A 104 7.00 4.27 -3.55
C LEU A 104 7.68 3.59 -2.35
N ALA A 105 7.99 2.30 -2.43
CA ALA A 105 8.73 1.60 -1.39
C ALA A 105 10.15 2.16 -1.23
N ALA A 106 10.86 2.38 -2.34
CA ALA A 106 12.18 3.00 -2.34
C ALA A 106 12.13 4.42 -1.74
N ARG A 107 11.12 5.21 -2.10
CA ARG A 107 10.90 6.53 -1.51
C ARG A 107 10.64 6.46 0.00
N ALA A 108 9.76 5.56 0.44
CA ALA A 108 9.47 5.37 1.86
C ALA A 108 10.73 4.96 2.65
N ARG A 109 11.59 4.11 2.06
CA ARG A 109 12.89 3.77 2.65
C ARG A 109 13.78 5.00 2.80
N ALA A 110 13.90 5.80 1.75
CA ALA A 110 14.70 7.05 1.76
C ALA A 110 14.18 8.06 2.78
N ASP A 111 12.86 8.11 3.00
CA ASP A 111 12.24 8.99 3.99
C ASP A 111 12.45 8.53 5.45
N GLY A 112 12.92 7.30 5.65
CA GLY A 112 13.30 6.76 6.97
C GLY A 112 12.47 5.58 7.46
N ALA A 113 11.61 4.99 6.63
CA ALA A 113 10.91 3.77 7.01
C ALA A 113 11.90 2.65 7.34
N GLU A 114 11.70 2.00 8.49
CA GLU A 114 12.48 0.85 8.92
C GLU A 114 11.76 -0.46 8.62
N THR A 115 10.44 -0.45 8.63
CA THR A 115 9.61 -1.64 8.36
C THR A 115 8.80 -1.46 7.09
N ILE A 116 8.80 -2.48 6.25
CA ILE A 116 7.87 -2.60 5.12
C ILE A 116 6.94 -3.80 5.33
N VAL A 117 5.65 -3.59 5.06
CA VAL A 117 4.63 -4.63 4.99
C VAL A 117 4.06 -4.63 3.58
N LEU A 118 4.40 -5.65 2.80
CA LEU A 118 3.94 -5.79 1.42
C LEU A 118 2.84 -6.84 1.32
N VAL A 119 1.70 -6.47 0.74
CA VAL A 119 0.64 -7.42 0.36
C VAL A 119 0.92 -7.94 -1.05
N SER A 120 1.39 -9.18 -1.12
CA SER A 120 1.67 -9.91 -2.36
C SER A 120 0.55 -10.91 -2.68
N SER A 121 0.89 -12.11 -3.16
CA SER A 121 -0.05 -13.16 -3.54
C SER A 121 0.50 -14.55 -3.27
N GLY A 122 -0.38 -15.51 -3.03
CA GLY A 122 -0.04 -16.94 -2.98
C GLY A 122 0.52 -17.40 -4.33
N GLY A 123 1.72 -17.98 -4.31
CA GLY A 123 2.43 -18.43 -5.51
C GLY A 123 3.19 -17.33 -6.25
N ALA A 124 3.38 -16.15 -5.66
CA ALA A 124 4.28 -15.12 -6.19
C ALA A 124 5.71 -15.68 -6.36
N ASP A 125 6.23 -15.57 -7.58
CA ASP A 125 7.50 -16.15 -8.00
C ASP A 125 7.99 -15.41 -9.25
N SER A 126 9.17 -14.80 -9.20
CA SER A 126 9.77 -14.04 -10.30
C SER A 126 10.17 -14.92 -11.50
N GLY A 127 10.23 -16.24 -11.32
CA GLY A 127 10.39 -17.23 -12.39
C GLY A 127 9.09 -17.73 -13.03
N SER A 128 7.92 -17.30 -12.54
CA SER A 128 6.63 -17.84 -13.01
C SER A 128 6.33 -17.52 -14.48
N TYR A 129 5.73 -18.48 -15.20
CA TYR A 129 5.14 -18.25 -16.52
C TYR A 129 3.87 -17.38 -16.45
N SER A 130 3.23 -17.31 -15.28
CA SER A 130 2.08 -16.42 -15.07
C SER A 130 2.56 -14.99 -14.87
N GLY A 131 2.19 -14.09 -15.80
CA GLY A 131 2.60 -12.68 -15.74
C GLY A 131 2.26 -12.00 -14.42
N TYR A 132 1.13 -12.31 -13.81
CA TYR A 132 0.74 -11.75 -12.50
C TYR A 132 1.64 -12.24 -11.35
N LEU A 133 1.88 -13.55 -11.27
CA LEU A 133 2.73 -14.14 -10.23
C LEU A 133 4.19 -13.71 -10.39
N ARG A 134 4.63 -13.56 -11.64
CA ARG A 134 5.93 -12.99 -12.00
C ARG A 134 6.09 -11.56 -11.52
N ILE A 135 5.13 -10.68 -11.83
CA ILE A 135 5.14 -9.27 -11.38
C ILE A 135 5.20 -9.19 -9.85
N LYS A 136 4.40 -10.01 -9.15
CA LYS A 136 4.42 -10.04 -7.68
C LYS A 136 5.73 -10.57 -7.12
N GLY A 137 6.30 -11.64 -7.68
CA GLY A 137 7.60 -12.16 -7.28
C GLY A 137 8.74 -11.16 -7.52
N GLN A 138 8.75 -10.49 -8.67
CA GLN A 138 9.73 -9.43 -8.96
C GLN A 138 9.65 -8.28 -7.97
N LEU A 139 8.44 -7.90 -7.54
CA LEU A 139 8.26 -6.89 -6.50
C LEU A 139 8.82 -7.34 -5.16
N GLU A 140 8.57 -8.60 -4.78
CA GLU A 140 9.10 -9.16 -3.54
C GLU A 140 10.63 -9.16 -3.52
N ASP A 141 11.27 -9.59 -4.62
CA ASP A 141 12.71 -9.57 -4.78
C ASP A 141 13.28 -8.15 -4.66
N ALA A 142 12.64 -7.19 -5.34
CA ALA A 142 13.04 -5.78 -5.28
C ALA A 142 12.96 -5.23 -3.86
N VAL A 143 11.85 -5.46 -3.15
CA VAL A 143 11.65 -4.99 -1.77
C VAL A 143 12.64 -5.63 -0.79
N CYS A 144 12.95 -6.92 -0.97
CA CYS A 144 13.97 -7.60 -0.17
C CYS A 144 15.36 -6.97 -0.38
N GLY A 145 15.67 -6.53 -1.60
CA GLY A 145 16.92 -5.84 -1.94
C GLY A 145 17.04 -4.39 -1.42
N MET A 146 15.96 -3.76 -0.93
CA MET A 146 15.98 -2.35 -0.50
C MET A 146 16.57 -2.10 0.90
N GLY A 147 16.89 -3.16 1.65
CA GLY A 147 17.57 -3.04 2.94
C GLY A 147 16.72 -2.34 4.02
N PHE A 148 15.41 -2.61 4.07
CA PHE A 148 14.59 -2.30 5.23
C PHE A 148 15.10 -3.10 6.44
N ARG A 149 14.99 -2.53 7.64
CA ARG A 149 15.35 -3.24 8.88
C ARG A 149 14.46 -4.46 9.10
N ARG A 150 13.18 -4.34 8.72
CA ARG A 150 12.22 -5.44 8.77
C ARG A 150 11.38 -5.45 7.50
N THR A 151 11.37 -6.60 6.83
CA THR A 151 10.55 -6.85 5.65
C THR A 151 9.50 -7.90 5.99
N VAL A 152 8.23 -7.58 5.84
CA VAL A 152 7.10 -8.50 6.04
C VAL A 152 6.35 -8.63 4.73
N ILE A 153 6.36 -9.81 4.14
CA ILE A 153 5.64 -10.12 2.90
C ILE A 153 4.46 -11.00 3.24
N LEU A 154 3.26 -10.52 2.95
CA LEU A 154 2.02 -11.27 3.10
C LEU A 154 1.67 -11.91 1.76
N ARG A 155 1.59 -13.24 1.71
CA ARG A 155 1.20 -14.01 0.50
C ARG A 155 -0.19 -14.63 0.70
N PRO A 156 -1.27 -13.84 0.66
CA PRO A 156 -2.62 -14.37 0.84
C PRO A 156 -3.00 -15.29 -0.32
N GLY A 157 -3.80 -16.30 -0.03
CA GLY A 157 -4.53 -17.06 -1.05
C GLY A 157 -5.66 -16.23 -1.68
N VAL A 158 -6.65 -16.91 -2.26
CA VAL A 158 -7.83 -16.24 -2.82
C VAL A 158 -8.56 -15.48 -1.72
N LEU A 159 -8.65 -14.16 -1.87
CA LEU A 159 -9.39 -13.30 -0.95
C LEU A 159 -10.88 -13.37 -1.28
N LEU A 160 -11.66 -13.99 -0.41
CA LEU A 160 -13.11 -14.02 -0.49
C LEU A 160 -13.65 -12.72 0.12
N GLY A 161 -14.05 -11.79 -0.74
CA GLY A 161 -14.61 -10.50 -0.31
C GLY A 161 -15.35 -9.81 -1.44
N ARG A 162 -16.40 -9.05 -1.10
CA ARG A 162 -17.19 -8.31 -2.09
C ARG A 162 -16.48 -7.00 -2.43
N TRP A 163 -16.02 -6.88 -3.67
CA TRP A 163 -15.55 -5.61 -4.22
C TRP A 163 -16.73 -4.64 -4.32
N VAL A 164 -16.83 -3.67 -3.41
CA VAL A 164 -17.79 -2.57 -3.57
C VAL A 164 -17.18 -1.55 -4.51
N TRP A 165 -17.51 -1.67 -5.79
CA TRP A 165 -17.10 -0.68 -6.78
C TRP A 165 -17.92 0.60 -6.59
N ARG A 166 -17.39 1.56 -5.83
CA ARG A 166 -17.97 2.89 -5.70
C ARG A 166 -17.61 3.71 -6.94
N ARG A 167 -18.48 3.68 -7.96
CA ARG A 167 -18.55 4.78 -8.94
C ARG A 167 -18.88 6.04 -8.16
N SER A 168 -17.97 7.02 -8.12
CA SER A 168 -18.37 8.41 -7.92
C SER A 168 -19.37 8.72 -9.05
N ARG A 169 -20.66 8.79 -8.74
CA ARG A 169 -21.58 9.55 -9.57
C ARG A 169 -21.12 10.99 -9.43
N ALA A 170 -20.43 11.52 -10.43
CA ALA A 170 -20.37 12.96 -10.62
C ALA A 170 -21.83 13.44 -10.66
N ARG A 171 -22.20 14.28 -9.69
CA ARG A 171 -23.35 15.17 -9.83
C ARG A 171 -22.83 16.48 -10.36
#